data_AF-A0A520HKS2-F1
#
_entry.id   AF-A0A520HKS2-F1
#
_cell.length_a   1.000
_cell.length_b   1.000
_cell.length_c   1.000
_cell.angle_alpha   90.00
_cell.angle_beta   90.00
_cell.angle_gamma   90.00
#
_symmetry.space_group_name_H-M   'P 1'
#
loop_
_entity.id
_entity.type
_entity.pdbx_description
1 polymer ?
#
loop_
_entity_poly.entity_id
_entity_poly.type
_entity_poly.pdbx_seq_one_letter_code
_entity_poly.pdbx_strand_id
1 'polypeptide(L)'
;MEETSFSTQKVIAPSLKKFVGLENVSVGTRNILEQFDQIIQLRHCCTHRFGKLGVKNASALGLHAHSKFLEKPVSLNKVSIASIADLTFTLVKSLNNDVFGFVMNRTATGKLPQRGSLGIGWTWHKARDRSMFNKYYDIFCSKKDATPSLEAEAVYDLFREAHRNVGKKPNKVSKT
;
A
#
# COMPACT_ATOMS: atom_id res chain seq x y z
N MET A 1 -4.18 -12.50 9.66
CA MET A 1 -2.96 -11.75 9.29
C MET A 1 -1.80 -11.99 10.25
N GLU A 2 -2.00 -12.71 11.36
CA GLU A 2 -1.11 -12.73 12.53
C GLU A 2 0.27 -13.39 12.34
N GLU A 3 0.63 -13.86 11.15
CA GLU A 3 1.94 -14.46 10.87
C GLU A 3 2.62 -13.91 9.60
N THR A 4 2.06 -12.86 8.99
CA THR A 4 2.61 -12.29 7.75
C THR A 4 3.46 -11.06 8.07
N SER A 5 4.77 -11.16 7.82
CA SER A 5 5.70 -10.04 7.91
C SER A 5 5.78 -9.29 6.59
N PHE A 6 5.36 -8.02 6.57
CA PHE A 6 5.47 -7.14 5.41
C PHE A 6 6.88 -6.55 5.28
N SER A 7 7.88 -7.42 5.26
CA SER A 7 9.29 -7.04 5.36
C SER A 7 10.00 -6.91 4.03
N THR A 8 9.37 -7.22 2.90
CA THR A 8 9.94 -7.06 1.54
C THR A 8 8.83 -6.84 0.53
N GLN A 9 9.14 -6.22 -0.62
CA GLN A 9 8.25 -6.16 -1.78
C GLN A 9 7.76 -7.55 -2.21
N LYS A 10 8.66 -8.54 -2.14
CA LYS A 10 8.37 -9.95 -2.47
C LYS A 10 7.31 -10.59 -1.57
N VAL A 11 7.05 -10.03 -0.39
CA VAL A 11 5.96 -10.49 0.49
C VAL A 11 4.73 -9.59 0.35
N ILE A 12 4.92 -8.28 0.23
CA ILE A 12 3.81 -7.31 0.18
C ILE A 12 2.93 -7.55 -1.04
N ALA A 13 3.49 -7.57 -2.25
CA ALA A 13 2.68 -7.68 -3.47
C ALA A 13 1.89 -9.01 -3.56
N PRO A 14 2.49 -10.19 -3.29
CA PRO A 14 1.74 -11.44 -3.24
C PRO A 14 0.68 -11.48 -2.14
N SER A 15 0.92 -10.82 -1.00
CA SER A 15 -0.06 -10.76 0.10
C SER A 15 -1.30 -9.95 -0.28
N LEU A 16 -1.15 -8.86 -1.05
CA LEU A 16 -2.29 -8.10 -1.58
C LEU A 16 -3.16 -8.98 -2.48
N LYS A 17 -2.53 -9.77 -3.35
CA LYS A 17 -3.25 -10.74 -4.18
C LYS A 17 -3.94 -11.80 -3.33
N LYS A 18 -3.22 -12.39 -2.37
CA LYS A 18 -3.73 -13.48 -1.52
C LYS A 18 -4.92 -13.05 -0.66
N PHE A 19 -4.83 -11.91 0.01
CA PHE A 19 -5.81 -11.51 1.02
C PHE A 19 -6.92 -10.61 0.47
N VAL A 20 -6.62 -9.76 -0.52
CA VAL A 20 -7.58 -8.80 -1.07
C VAL A 20 -8.04 -9.19 -2.47
N GLY A 21 -7.21 -9.93 -3.22
CA GLY A 21 -7.41 -10.20 -4.65
C GLY A 21 -6.84 -9.12 -5.56
N LEU A 22 -6.08 -8.17 -5.01
CA LEU A 22 -5.43 -7.10 -5.78
C LEU A 22 -4.19 -7.66 -6.48
N GLU A 23 -4.26 -7.84 -7.79
CA GLU A 23 -3.15 -8.42 -8.56
C GLU A 23 -2.05 -7.40 -8.88
N ASN A 24 -2.46 -6.15 -9.18
CA ASN A 24 -1.55 -5.10 -9.62
C ASN A 24 -1.81 -3.82 -8.83
N VAL A 25 -0.75 -3.30 -8.22
CA VAL A 25 -0.73 -1.95 -7.65
C VAL A 25 -0.49 -0.92 -8.75
N SER A 26 -0.78 0.36 -8.47
CA SER A 26 -0.51 1.44 -9.42
C SER A 26 0.99 1.56 -9.72
N VAL A 27 1.33 2.17 -10.86
CA VAL A 27 2.73 2.41 -11.24
C VAL A 27 3.46 3.24 -10.16
N GLY A 28 2.78 4.23 -9.59
CA GLY A 28 3.32 5.03 -8.48
C GLY A 28 3.66 4.18 -7.25
N THR A 29 2.73 3.34 -6.79
CA THR A 29 2.96 2.43 -5.66
C THR A 29 4.09 1.44 -5.95
N ARG A 30 4.18 0.90 -7.18
CA ARG A 30 5.27 -0.01 -7.57
C ARG A 30 6.64 0.65 -7.43
N ASN A 31 6.78 1.88 -7.91
CA ASN A 31 8.04 2.63 -7.81
C ASN A 31 8.43 2.91 -6.34
N ILE A 32 7.43 3.14 -5.47
CA ILE A 32 7.67 3.33 -4.03
C ILE A 32 8.08 2.01 -3.35
N LEU A 33 7.47 0.88 -3.74
CA LEU A 33 7.84 -0.45 -3.23
C LEU A 33 9.29 -0.80 -3.57
N GLU A 34 9.74 -0.50 -4.79
CA GLU A 34 11.13 -0.74 -5.20
C GLU A 34 12.12 0.09 -4.38
N GLN A 35 11.79 1.35 -4.07
CA GLN A 35 12.60 2.19 -3.18
C GLN A 35 12.56 1.68 -1.73
N PHE A 36 11.42 1.19 -1.26
CA PHE A 36 11.27 0.61 0.07
C PHE A 36 12.13 -0.64 0.26
N ASP A 37 12.31 -1.45 -0.78
CA ASP A 37 13.21 -2.62 -0.72
C ASP A 37 14.65 -2.19 -0.37
N GLN A 38 15.10 -0.98 -0.76
CA GLN A 38 16.40 -0.44 -0.33
C GLN A 38 16.44 -0.17 1.18
N ILE A 39 15.36 0.34 1.78
CA ILE A 39 15.24 0.52 3.24
C ILE A 39 15.31 -0.83 3.95
N ILE A 40 14.66 -1.85 3.40
CA ILE A 40 14.70 -3.21 3.94
C ILE A 40 16.12 -3.77 3.90
N GLN A 41 16.84 -3.61 2.78
CA GLN A 41 18.24 -4.02 2.69
C GLN A 41 19.11 -3.26 3.71
N LEU A 42 18.89 -1.96 3.87
CA LEU A 42 19.57 -1.17 4.90
C LEU A 42 19.26 -1.69 6.31
N ARG A 43 18.00 -2.00 6.61
CA ARG A 43 17.59 -2.62 7.88
C ARG A 43 18.29 -3.95 8.07
N HIS A 44 18.31 -4.83 7.07
CA HIS A 44 19.00 -6.11 7.10
C HIS A 44 20.50 -5.90 7.39
N CYS A 45 21.14 -4.99 6.67
CA CYS A 45 22.53 -4.59 6.92
C CYS A 45 22.73 -4.14 8.37
N CYS A 46 21.90 -3.23 8.90
CA CYS A 46 22.00 -2.83 10.31
C CYS A 46 21.85 -4.03 11.24
N THR A 47 20.83 -4.86 11.05
CA THR A 47 20.52 -6.01 11.93
C THR A 47 21.66 -7.04 11.95
N HIS A 48 22.25 -7.34 10.78
CA HIS A 48 23.35 -8.29 10.66
C HIS A 48 24.72 -7.68 10.98
N ARG A 49 24.87 -6.36 10.88
CA ARG A 49 26.09 -5.63 11.26
C ARG A 49 26.17 -5.31 12.76
N PHE A 50 25.05 -5.43 13.49
CA PHE A 50 25.05 -5.63 14.94
C PHE A 50 25.48 -7.05 15.35
N GLY A 51 25.64 -7.96 14.39
CA GLY A 51 26.38 -9.20 14.57
C GLY A 51 27.87 -8.91 14.57
N LYS A 52 28.47 -8.76 15.76
CA LYS A 52 29.91 -8.96 15.93
C LYS A 52 30.30 -10.22 15.13
N LEU A 53 31.36 -10.17 14.32
CA LEU A 53 32.13 -11.38 14.06
C LEU A 53 32.39 -11.97 15.45
N GLY A 54 31.80 -13.13 15.76
CA GLY A 54 31.91 -13.72 17.09
C GLY A 54 33.37 -13.68 17.51
N VAL A 55 33.68 -13.09 18.67
CA VAL A 55 35.04 -12.64 19.05
C VAL A 55 36.10 -13.73 18.85
N LYS A 56 35.72 -15.01 18.96
CA LYS A 56 36.56 -16.18 18.67
C LYS A 56 37.03 -16.27 17.20
N ASN A 57 36.15 -16.01 16.23
CA ASN A 57 36.47 -16.02 14.79
C ASN A 57 37.32 -14.81 14.39
N ALA A 58 37.10 -13.66 15.02
CA ALA A 58 37.89 -12.45 14.78
C ALA A 58 39.33 -12.60 15.30
N SER A 59 39.51 -13.24 16.46
CA SER A 59 40.83 -13.50 17.04
C SER A 59 41.64 -14.52 16.22
N ALA A 60 40.99 -15.56 15.66
CA ALA A 60 41.65 -16.59 14.87
C ALA A 60 42.16 -16.09 13.49
N LEU A 61 41.58 -15.00 12.97
CA LEU A 61 41.91 -14.42 11.66
C LEU A 61 42.91 -13.24 11.74
N GLY A 62 43.47 -12.92 12.90
CA GLY A 62 44.41 -11.80 13.06
C GLY A 62 43.77 -10.40 12.89
N LEU A 63 42.44 -10.31 12.93
CA LEU A 63 41.68 -9.08 12.65
C LEU A 63 41.86 -7.98 13.71
N HIS A 64 42.53 -8.25 14.83
CA HIS A 64 42.90 -7.22 15.82
C HIS A 64 43.75 -6.09 15.21
N ALA A 65 44.55 -6.38 14.17
CA ALA A 65 45.33 -5.36 13.45
C ALA A 65 44.51 -4.53 12.44
N HIS A 66 43.28 -4.95 12.13
CA HIS A 66 42.45 -4.38 11.06
C HIS A 66 41.05 -3.93 11.53
N SER A 67 40.81 -3.80 12.85
CA SER A 67 39.54 -3.36 13.44
C SER A 67 39.00 -2.06 12.82
N LYS A 68 39.90 -1.12 12.50
CA LYS A 68 39.57 0.17 11.86
C LYS A 68 38.86 0.05 10.50
N PHE A 69 38.98 -1.09 9.82
CA PHE A 69 38.35 -1.38 8.53
C PHE A 69 37.08 -2.23 8.64
N LEU A 70 36.82 -2.84 9.80
CA LEU A 70 35.64 -3.69 10.04
C LEU A 70 34.44 -2.90 10.57
N GLU A 71 34.66 -1.73 11.16
CA GLU A 71 33.77 -1.22 12.21
C GLU A 71 33.05 0.11 11.97
N LYS A 72 33.15 0.82 10.83
CA LYS A 72 32.51 2.17 10.78
C LYS A 72 30.98 2.07 10.86
N PRO A 73 30.32 2.46 11.97
CA PRO A 73 28.87 2.28 12.13
C PRO A 73 28.12 2.92 10.97
N VAL A 74 26.96 2.36 10.62
CA VAL A 74 26.08 3.04 9.64
C VAL A 74 25.72 4.40 10.24
N SER A 75 26.27 5.47 9.68
CA SER A 75 25.98 6.84 10.12
C SER A 75 24.85 7.39 9.26
N LEU A 76 23.64 7.38 9.81
CA LEU A 76 22.48 8.03 9.19
C LEU A 76 22.35 9.42 9.80
N ASN A 77 22.41 10.45 8.96
CA ASN A 77 22.12 11.81 9.41
C ASN A 77 20.59 12.00 9.54
N LYS A 78 20.17 13.10 10.20
CA LYS A 78 18.76 13.40 10.43
C LYS A 78 17.94 13.46 9.14
N VAL A 79 18.53 13.98 8.06
CA VAL A 79 17.87 14.08 6.75
C VAL A 79 17.57 12.69 6.20
N SER A 80 18.54 11.78 6.23
CA SER A 80 18.34 10.39 5.79
C SER A 80 17.25 9.67 6.60
N ILE A 81 17.19 9.89 7.92
CA ILE A 81 16.15 9.30 8.77
C ILE A 81 14.77 9.86 8.41
N ALA A 82 14.66 11.17 8.21
CA ALA A 82 13.41 11.79 7.76
C ALA A 82 12.96 11.24 6.40
N SER A 83 13.87 11.11 5.43
CA SER A 83 13.55 10.53 4.12
C SER A 83 13.07 9.07 4.21
N ILE A 84 13.66 8.27 5.09
CA ILE A 84 13.20 6.88 5.35
C ILE A 84 11.77 6.88 5.91
N ALA A 85 11.50 7.76 6.88
CA ALA A 85 10.17 7.89 7.48
C ALA A 85 9.15 8.32 6.42
N ASP A 86 9.44 9.36 5.65
CA ASP A 86 8.57 9.88 4.59
C ASP A 86 8.27 8.83 3.53
N LEU A 87 9.28 8.09 3.07
CA LEU A 87 9.10 7.02 2.10
C LEU A 87 8.22 5.90 2.66
N THR A 88 8.39 5.55 3.92
CA THR A 88 7.57 4.52 4.60
C THR A 88 6.12 4.97 4.75
N PHE A 89 5.88 6.22 5.17
CA PHE A 89 4.53 6.80 5.26
C PHE A 89 3.86 6.85 3.88
N THR A 90 4.62 7.27 2.86
CA THR A 90 4.14 7.36 1.49
C THR A 90 3.76 5.98 0.96
N LEU A 91 4.55 4.94 1.24
CA LEU A 91 4.24 3.57 0.86
C LEU A 91 2.91 3.10 1.45
N VAL A 92 2.72 3.29 2.77
CA VAL A 92 1.49 2.88 3.46
C VAL A 92 0.29 3.59 2.88
N LYS A 93 0.37 4.90 2.64
CA LYS A 93 -0.71 5.67 2.02
C LYS A 93 -1.01 5.21 0.60
N SER A 94 0.02 4.98 -0.21
CA SER A 94 -0.13 4.56 -1.60
C SER A 94 -0.79 3.18 -1.70
N LEU A 95 -0.37 2.23 -0.86
CA LEU A 95 -0.99 0.91 -0.75
C LEU A 95 -2.45 1.00 -0.28
N ASN A 96 -2.72 1.80 0.75
CA ASN A 96 -4.06 2.02 1.27
C ASN A 96 -5.00 2.57 0.17
N ASN A 97 -4.52 3.52 -0.64
CA ASN A 97 -5.29 4.09 -1.75
C ASN A 97 -5.55 3.08 -2.86
N ASP A 98 -4.55 2.29 -3.25
CA ASP A 98 -4.72 1.24 -4.27
C ASP A 98 -5.73 0.17 -3.80
N VAL A 99 -5.63 -0.26 -2.53
CA VAL A 99 -6.56 -1.23 -1.95
C VAL A 99 -7.97 -0.65 -1.86
N PHE A 100 -8.12 0.58 -1.38
CA PHE A 100 -9.41 1.25 -1.32
C PHE A 100 -10.04 1.36 -2.71
N GLY A 101 -9.29 1.85 -3.70
CA GLY A 101 -9.75 1.97 -5.08
C GLY A 101 -10.17 0.63 -5.67
N PHE A 102 -9.39 -0.43 -5.43
CA PHE A 102 -9.72 -1.79 -5.86
C PHE A 102 -11.00 -2.31 -5.21
N VAL A 103 -11.14 -2.18 -3.89
CA VAL A 103 -12.33 -2.61 -3.15
C VAL A 103 -13.56 -1.85 -3.67
N MET A 104 -13.48 -0.53 -3.78
CA MET A 104 -14.58 0.30 -4.28
C MET A 104 -14.96 -0.07 -5.71
N ASN A 105 -14.00 -0.23 -6.61
CA ASN A 105 -14.26 -0.69 -7.98
C ASN A 105 -14.95 -2.06 -7.98
N ARG A 106 -14.50 -3.02 -7.15
CA ARG A 106 -15.13 -4.33 -7.03
C ARG A 106 -16.57 -4.24 -6.52
N THR A 107 -16.87 -3.33 -5.60
CA THR A 107 -18.24 -3.10 -5.13
C THR A 107 -19.15 -2.53 -6.22
N ALA A 108 -18.61 -1.82 -7.21
CA ALA A 108 -19.37 -1.26 -8.32
C ALA A 108 -19.53 -2.24 -9.51
N THR A 109 -18.51 -3.06 -9.77
CA THR A 109 -18.40 -3.84 -11.01
C THR A 109 -18.49 -5.35 -10.81
N GLY A 110 -18.30 -5.86 -9.59
CA GLY A 110 -18.26 -7.29 -9.32
C GLY A 110 -19.57 -8.00 -9.64
N LYS A 111 -19.53 -9.16 -10.29
CA LYS A 111 -20.72 -9.96 -10.56
C LYS A 111 -20.99 -10.89 -9.38
N LEU A 112 -22.10 -10.66 -8.68
CA LEU A 112 -22.53 -11.53 -7.59
C LEU A 112 -23.39 -12.68 -8.16
N PRO A 113 -23.14 -13.95 -7.78
CA PRO A 113 -23.89 -15.09 -8.32
C PRO A 113 -25.41 -14.99 -8.18
N GLN A 114 -25.87 -14.35 -7.10
CA GLN A 114 -27.29 -14.19 -6.78
C GLN A 114 -27.91 -12.90 -7.35
N ARG A 115 -27.17 -12.12 -8.14
CA ARG A 115 -27.65 -10.85 -8.70
C ARG A 115 -27.36 -10.75 -10.20
N GLY A 116 -28.39 -10.42 -10.97
CA GLY A 116 -28.26 -10.17 -12.41
C GLY A 116 -27.53 -8.87 -12.76
N SER A 117 -27.45 -7.92 -11.82
CA SER A 117 -26.77 -6.62 -11.98
C SER A 117 -25.31 -6.67 -11.49
N LEU A 118 -24.44 -5.87 -12.11
CA LEU A 118 -23.07 -5.65 -11.62
C LEU A 118 -23.07 -4.88 -10.30
N GLY A 119 -22.08 -5.18 -9.46
CA GLY A 119 -21.83 -4.56 -8.17
C GLY A 119 -22.74 -5.05 -7.04
N ILE A 120 -22.65 -4.35 -5.91
CA ILE A 120 -23.38 -4.64 -4.68
C ILE A 120 -24.69 -3.84 -4.55
N GLY A 121 -25.12 -3.18 -5.64
CA GLY A 121 -26.40 -2.47 -5.70
C GLY A 121 -26.36 -1.00 -5.30
N TRP A 122 -25.30 -0.27 -5.68
CA TRP A 122 -25.24 1.18 -5.53
C TRP A 122 -26.39 1.87 -6.26
N THR A 123 -27.04 2.83 -5.60
CA THR A 123 -28.14 3.59 -6.20
C THR A 123 -27.64 4.82 -6.95
N TRP A 124 -26.39 5.23 -6.72
CA TRP A 124 -25.77 6.47 -7.22
C TRP A 124 -26.44 7.75 -6.71
N HIS A 125 -27.29 7.61 -5.68
CA HIS A 125 -27.88 8.70 -4.94
C HIS A 125 -27.18 8.84 -3.59
N LYS A 126 -26.48 9.97 -3.40
CA LYS A 126 -25.63 10.26 -2.24
C LYS A 126 -26.32 9.94 -0.90
N ALA A 127 -27.54 10.43 -0.70
CA ALA A 127 -28.28 10.21 0.56
C ALA A 127 -28.58 8.74 0.86
N ARG A 128 -28.87 7.92 -0.17
CA ARG A 128 -29.21 6.50 -0.03
C ARG A 128 -27.95 5.64 0.16
N ASP A 129 -26.87 6.00 -0.53
CA ASP A 129 -25.63 5.24 -0.52
C ASP A 129 -24.71 5.60 0.66
N ARG A 130 -24.92 6.76 1.33
CA ARG A 130 -24.04 7.30 2.39
C ARG A 130 -23.65 6.28 3.46
N SER A 131 -24.65 5.59 4.02
CA SER A 131 -24.42 4.60 5.09
C SER A 131 -23.56 3.43 4.61
N MET A 132 -23.78 2.95 3.38
CA MET A 132 -22.99 1.87 2.80
C MET A 132 -21.58 2.32 2.42
N PHE A 133 -21.45 3.51 1.83
CA PHE A 133 -20.16 4.09 1.44
C PHE A 133 -19.26 4.32 2.65
N ASN A 134 -19.81 4.88 3.73
CA ASN A 134 -19.04 5.16 4.94
C ASN A 134 -18.46 3.89 5.57
N LYS A 135 -19.15 2.74 5.50
CA LYS A 135 -18.58 1.46 5.98
C LYS A 135 -17.26 1.09 5.30
N TYR A 136 -17.09 1.46 4.03
CA TYR A 136 -15.82 1.26 3.34
C TYR A 136 -14.88 2.42 3.62
N TYR A 137 -15.31 3.66 3.42
CA TYR A 137 -14.47 4.84 3.59
C TYR A 137 -13.83 4.92 4.99
N ASP A 138 -14.58 4.63 6.06
CA ASP A 138 -14.10 4.72 7.44
C ASP A 138 -12.97 3.74 7.74
N ILE A 139 -12.85 2.63 6.99
CA ILE A 139 -11.75 1.66 7.13
C ILE A 139 -10.43 2.24 6.60
N PHE A 140 -10.50 3.00 5.50
CA PHE A 140 -9.32 3.45 4.76
C PHE A 140 -8.97 4.92 4.99
N CYS A 141 -9.88 5.72 5.55
CA CYS A 141 -9.62 7.12 5.78
C CYS A 141 -8.57 7.35 6.87
N SER A 142 -7.62 8.24 6.59
CA SER A 142 -6.69 8.71 7.61
C SER A 142 -7.15 10.05 8.17
N LYS A 143 -7.38 10.08 9.49
CA LYS A 143 -7.84 11.27 10.22
C LYS A 143 -6.75 11.93 11.08
N LYS A 144 -5.60 11.27 11.25
CA LYS A 144 -4.53 11.70 12.17
C LYS A 144 -3.22 12.06 11.48
N ASP A 145 -3.12 11.88 10.17
CA ASP A 145 -1.91 12.21 9.42
C ASP A 145 -1.82 13.72 9.14
N ALA A 146 -0.59 14.21 8.95
CA ALA A 146 -0.33 15.59 8.52
C ALA A 146 -1.03 15.98 7.21
N THR A 147 -1.35 14.98 6.37
CA THR A 147 -2.20 15.14 5.20
C THR A 147 -3.37 14.17 5.33
N PRO A 148 -4.54 14.64 5.82
CA PRO A 148 -5.71 13.81 6.01
C PRO A 148 -6.32 13.37 4.67
N SER A 149 -7.14 12.33 4.70
CA SER A 149 -7.94 11.94 3.53
C SER A 149 -8.96 13.02 3.19
N LEU A 150 -9.32 13.12 1.90
CA LEU A 150 -10.45 13.94 1.45
C LEU A 150 -11.74 13.53 2.15
N GLU A 151 -12.64 14.47 2.37
CA GLU A 151 -13.95 14.21 2.97
C GLU A 151 -14.73 13.11 2.23
N ALA A 152 -15.44 12.28 2.99
CA ALA A 152 -16.18 11.13 2.47
C ALA A 152 -17.11 11.51 1.30
N GLU A 153 -17.73 12.68 1.37
CA GLU A 153 -18.63 13.16 0.32
C GLU A 153 -17.92 13.46 -1.00
N ALA A 154 -16.74 14.05 -0.94
CA ALA A 154 -15.93 14.32 -2.14
C ALA A 154 -15.45 13.01 -2.78
N VAL A 155 -15.01 12.05 -1.95
CA VAL A 155 -14.59 10.73 -2.43
C VAL A 155 -15.77 9.96 -3.05
N TYR A 156 -16.95 10.03 -2.44
CA TYR A 156 -18.17 9.44 -3.03
C TYR A 156 -18.51 10.07 -4.38
N ASP A 157 -18.36 11.38 -4.53
CA ASP A 157 -18.65 12.05 -5.80
C ASP A 157 -17.71 11.57 -6.92
N LEU A 158 -16.41 11.43 -6.64
CA LEU A 158 -15.44 10.82 -7.58
C LEU A 158 -15.79 9.36 -7.91
N PHE A 159 -16.13 8.58 -6.88
CA PHE A 159 -16.54 7.18 -7.06
C PHE A 159 -17.78 7.05 -7.95
N ARG A 160 -18.81 7.87 -7.69
CA ARG A 160 -20.04 7.92 -8.47
C ARG A 160 -19.78 8.34 -9.90
N GLU A 161 -18.97 9.38 -10.12
CA GLU A 161 -18.65 9.86 -11.46
C GLU A 161 -18.00 8.76 -12.30
N ALA A 162 -17.05 8.03 -11.73
CA ALA A 162 -16.36 6.94 -12.41
C ALA A 162 -17.26 5.72 -12.71
N HIS A 163 -18.28 5.44 -11.89
CA HIS A 163 -18.98 4.14 -11.94
C HIS A 163 -20.50 4.21 -12.23
N ARG A 164 -21.15 5.37 -12.23
CA ARG A 164 -22.63 5.52 -12.43
C ARG A 164 -23.17 4.94 -13.74
N ASN A 165 -22.29 4.66 -14.70
CA ASN A 165 -22.62 4.13 -16.02
C ASN A 165 -22.27 2.65 -16.19
N VAL A 166 -21.68 2.01 -15.18
CA VAL A 166 -21.35 0.57 -15.22
C VAL A 166 -22.62 -0.25 -15.48
N GLY A 167 -22.56 -1.16 -16.47
CA GLY A 167 -23.67 -2.04 -16.83
C GLY A 167 -24.79 -1.39 -17.66
N LYS A 168 -24.72 -0.09 -17.95
CA LYS A 168 -25.65 0.56 -18.90
C LYS A 168 -25.16 0.31 -20.33
N LYS A 169 -26.06 -0.13 -21.23
CA LYS A 169 -25.75 -0.19 -22.66
C LYS A 169 -25.49 1.24 -23.17
N PRO A 170 -24.48 1.49 -24.02
CA PRO A 170 -24.33 2.78 -24.66
C PRO A 170 -25.60 3.08 -25.46
N ASN A 171 -26.14 4.29 -25.32
CA ASN A 171 -27.27 4.74 -26.13
C ASN A 171 -26.89 4.57 -27.60
N LYS A 172 -27.66 3.76 -28.34
CA LYS A 172 -27.54 3.70 -29.80
C LYS A 172 -27.81 5.11 -30.31
N VAL A 173 -26.75 5.77 -30.80
CA VAL A 173 -26.90 7.02 -31.55
C VAL A 173 -27.76 6.68 -32.76
N SER A 174 -28.98 7.22 -32.80
CA SER A 174 -29.85 7.17 -33.97
C SER A 174 -29.09 7.84 -35.11
N LYS A 175 -28.63 7.04 -36.07
CA LYS A 175 -28.26 7.56 -37.39
C LYS A 175 -29.57 7.96 -38.05
N THR A 176 -29.74 9.28 -38.21
CA THR A 176 -30.68 9.87 -39.15
C THR A 176 -30.05 9.86 -40.54
#